data_AF-A0AA49FM24-F1
#
_entry.id   AF-A0AA49FM24-F1
#
_cell.length_a   1.000
_cell.length_b   1.000
_cell.length_c   1.000
_cell.angle_alpha   90.00
_cell.angle_beta   90.00
_cell.angle_gamma   90.00
#
_symmetry.space_group_name_H-M   'P 1'
#
loop_
_entity.id
_entity.type
_entity.pdbx_description
1 polymer ?
#
loop_
_entity_poly.entity_id
_entity_poly.type
_entity_poly.pdbx_seq_one_letter_code
_entity_poly.pdbx_strand_id
1 'polypeptide(L)'
;MKDIANFIAGFQRFQEKYFGEDLELFGQLRQGQRPKAAIIACADSRVDPALLMGAAPGDVFVVRNVANLVPPYEPDGGFARVPAELQAKPPALQARACEQAAILVSLENLMTYPWIAERVAVGAMHLHGRYFDIAQGELPSYQPTRNAFEPIGASSSDQPVNRP
;
A
#
# COMPACT_ATOMS: atom_id res chain seq x y z
N MET A 1 -27.48 -4.76 -13.65
CA MET A 1 -28.16 -3.58 -13.08
C MET A 1 -28.54 -3.72 -11.60
N LYS A 2 -28.71 -4.93 -11.04
CA LYS A 2 -28.95 -5.12 -9.60
C LYS A 2 -27.79 -4.63 -8.71
N ASP A 3 -26.55 -4.76 -9.18
CA ASP A 3 -25.37 -4.33 -8.42
C ASP A 3 -25.32 -2.80 -8.24
N ILE A 4 -25.72 -2.05 -9.27
CA ILE A 4 -25.81 -0.58 -9.19
C ILE A 4 -26.82 -0.16 -8.12
N ALA A 5 -27.98 -0.80 -8.07
CA ALA A 5 -28.98 -0.53 -7.03
C ALA A 5 -28.44 -0.84 -5.62
N ASN A 6 -27.67 -1.92 -5.48
CA ASN A 6 -27.01 -2.26 -4.21
C ASN A 6 -25.98 -1.20 -3.79
N PHE A 7 -25.20 -0.66 -4.73
CA PHE A 7 -24.25 0.43 -4.45
C PHE A 7 -24.96 1.72 -4.04
N ILE A 8 -26.07 2.07 -4.70
CA ILE A 8 -26.87 3.25 -4.32
C ILE A 8 -27.43 3.09 -2.90
N ALA A 9 -28.01 1.92 -2.58
CA ALA A 9 -28.47 1.62 -1.24
C ALA A 9 -27.32 1.62 -0.22
N GLY A 10 -26.12 1.18 -0.62
CA GLY A 10 -24.90 1.28 0.18
C GLY A 10 -24.51 2.72 0.51
N PHE A 11 -24.59 3.62 -0.48
CA PHE A 11 -24.33 5.03 -0.28
C PHE A 11 -25.35 5.70 0.65
N GLN A 12 -26.64 5.34 0.53
CA GLN A 12 -27.67 5.81 1.46
C GLN A 12 -27.36 5.40 2.90
N ARG A 13 -26.93 4.15 3.13
CA ARG A 13 -26.46 3.71 4.46
C ARG A 13 -25.23 4.47 4.94
N PHE A 14 -24.30 4.81 4.05
CA PHE A 14 -23.17 5.67 4.38
C PHE A 14 -23.63 7.06 4.86
N GLN A 15 -24.57 7.68 4.14
CA GLN A 15 -25.11 9.00 4.49
C GLN A 15 -25.77 9.00 5.87
N GLU A 16 -26.58 7.97 6.17
CA GLU A 16 -27.32 7.89 7.42
C GLU A 16 -26.42 7.57 8.62
N LYS A 17 -25.54 6.58 8.50
CA LYS A 17 -24.82 6.01 9.65
C LYS A 17 -23.40 6.49 9.83
N TYR A 18 -22.71 6.81 8.74
CA TYR A 18 -21.29 7.15 8.81
C TYR A 18 -21.08 8.66 8.68
N PHE A 19 -21.77 9.29 7.74
CA PHE A 19 -21.67 10.73 7.55
C PHE A 19 -22.56 11.52 8.51
N GLY A 20 -23.80 11.08 8.72
CA GLY A 20 -24.78 11.77 9.56
C GLY A 20 -24.44 11.77 11.06
N GLU A 21 -23.74 10.73 11.54
CA GLU A 21 -23.38 10.60 12.95
C GLU A 21 -22.10 11.37 13.33
N ASP A 22 -21.14 11.53 12.40
CA ASP A 22 -19.84 12.17 12.64
C ASP A 22 -19.64 13.45 11.81
N LEU A 23 -20.57 14.39 11.98
CA LEU A 23 -20.54 15.69 11.28
C LEU A 23 -19.31 16.53 11.66
N GLU A 24 -18.70 16.29 12.82
CA GLU A 24 -17.47 16.96 13.24
C GLU A 24 -16.28 16.50 12.42
N LEU A 25 -16.05 15.19 12.28
CA LEU A 25 -14.98 14.64 11.46
C LEU A 25 -15.08 15.14 10.02
N PHE A 26 -16.26 15.00 9.40
CA PHE A 26 -16.45 15.46 8.02
C PHE A 26 -16.39 16.99 7.89
N GLY A 27 -16.72 17.73 8.95
CA GLY A 27 -16.50 19.17 9.05
C GLY A 27 -15.01 19.53 8.98
N GLN A 28 -14.16 18.80 9.70
CA GLN A 28 -12.70 18.98 9.68
C GLN A 28 -12.10 18.57 8.34
N LEU A 29 -12.49 17.41 7.79
CA LEU A 29 -11.99 16.91 6.52
C LEU A 29 -12.30 17.84 5.33
N ARG A 30 -13.40 18.59 5.39
CA ARG A 30 -13.72 19.63 4.38
C ARG A 30 -12.70 20.76 4.33
N GLN A 31 -12.01 21.04 5.45
CA GLN A 31 -10.99 22.09 5.51
C GLN A 31 -9.64 21.62 4.95
N GLY A 32 -9.45 20.30 4.81
CA GLY A 32 -8.26 19.71 4.23
C GLY A 32 -7.94 18.34 4.84
N GLN A 33 -7.11 17.56 4.14
CA GLN A 33 -6.62 16.27 4.61
C GLN A 33 -5.22 16.39 5.23
N ARG A 34 -4.95 15.58 6.26
CA ARG A 34 -3.64 15.41 6.88
C ARG A 34 -3.37 13.92 7.18
N PRO A 35 -3.17 13.09 6.14
CA PRO A 35 -2.94 11.66 6.29
C PRO A 35 -1.65 11.37 7.06
N LYS A 36 -1.69 10.34 7.90
CA LYS A 36 -0.55 9.85 8.70
C LYS A 36 0.38 8.98 7.86
N ALA A 37 -0.13 8.33 6.82
CA ALA A 37 0.64 7.48 5.92
C ALA A 37 0.13 7.58 4.47
N ALA A 38 1.05 7.36 3.53
CA ALA A 38 0.71 7.09 2.14
C ALA A 38 0.84 5.58 1.88
N ILE A 39 -0.16 4.97 1.25
CA ILE A 39 -0.21 3.54 0.95
C ILE A 39 -0.31 3.36 -0.56
N ILE A 40 0.60 2.57 -1.12
CA ILE A 40 0.57 2.14 -2.51
C ILE A 40 0.12 0.68 -2.51
N ALA A 41 -1.07 0.40 -3.06
CA ALA A 41 -1.71 -0.91 -2.95
C ALA A 41 -2.21 -1.41 -4.32
N CYS A 42 -2.51 -2.70 -4.39
CA CYS A 42 -2.97 -3.29 -5.65
C CYS A 42 -4.40 -2.83 -5.97
N ALA A 43 -4.70 -2.68 -7.25
CA ALA A 43 -6.06 -2.44 -7.75
C ALA A 43 -7.00 -3.66 -7.54
N ASP A 44 -6.47 -4.80 -7.12
CA ASP A 44 -7.23 -6.00 -6.80
C ASP A 44 -8.36 -5.73 -5.80
N SER A 45 -9.60 -6.02 -6.19
CA SER A 45 -10.79 -5.70 -5.41
C SER A 45 -10.93 -6.49 -4.10
N ARG A 46 -10.09 -7.51 -3.88
CA ARG A 46 -10.05 -8.29 -2.65
C ARG A 46 -9.29 -7.58 -1.52
N VAL A 47 -8.57 -6.51 -1.85
CA VAL A 47 -7.78 -5.72 -0.91
C VAL A 47 -8.34 -4.31 -0.82
N ASP A 48 -8.71 -3.89 0.37
CA ASP A 48 -9.00 -2.50 0.70
C ASP A 48 -8.06 -2.10 1.86
N PRO A 49 -7.06 -1.24 1.61
CA PRO A 49 -6.10 -0.86 2.64
C PRO A 49 -6.72 -0.17 3.87
N ALA A 50 -7.77 0.64 3.65
CA ALA A 50 -8.43 1.34 4.76
C ALA A 50 -9.16 0.34 5.65
N LEU A 51 -9.85 -0.64 5.05
CA LEU A 51 -10.48 -1.73 5.78
C LEU A 51 -9.46 -2.63 6.49
N LEU A 52 -8.40 -3.04 5.79
CA LEU A 52 -7.36 -3.93 6.31
C LEU A 52 -6.68 -3.35 7.55
N MET A 53 -6.46 -2.04 7.58
CA MET A 53 -5.78 -1.34 8.67
C MET A 53 -6.72 -0.74 9.72
N GLY A 54 -8.03 -0.85 9.52
CA GLY A 54 -9.00 -0.17 10.39
C GLY A 54 -8.85 1.35 10.39
N ALA A 55 -8.46 1.94 9.26
CA ALA A 55 -8.20 3.37 9.13
C ALA A 55 -9.51 4.17 9.05
N ALA A 56 -9.56 5.32 9.75
CA ALA A 56 -10.67 6.25 9.64
C ALA A 56 -10.53 7.14 8.38
N PRO A 57 -11.61 7.78 7.90
CA PRO A 57 -11.52 8.77 6.84
C PRO A 57 -10.47 9.84 7.13
N GLY A 58 -9.51 10.00 6.21
CA GLY A 58 -8.42 10.97 6.34
C GLY A 58 -7.14 10.46 7.01
N ASP A 59 -7.12 9.25 7.59
CA ASP A 59 -5.92 8.67 8.21
C ASP A 59 -4.84 8.30 7.18
N VAL A 60 -5.26 7.83 6.00
CA VAL A 60 -4.35 7.30 4.97
C VAL A 60 -4.64 7.91 3.61
N PHE A 61 -3.57 8.21 2.86
CA PHE A 61 -3.65 8.55 1.45
C PHE A 61 -3.33 7.30 0.62
N VAL A 62 -4.23 6.88 -0.25
CA VAL A 62 -4.09 5.59 -0.94
C VAL A 62 -3.99 5.77 -2.45
N VAL A 63 -2.93 5.21 -3.04
CA VAL A 63 -2.78 5.06 -4.49
C VAL A 63 -2.96 3.58 -4.83
N ARG A 64 -3.81 3.28 -5.82
CA ARG A 64 -4.07 1.90 -6.26
C ARG A 64 -3.81 1.74 -7.75
N ASN A 65 -2.95 0.80 -8.12
CA ASN A 65 -2.70 0.44 -9.51
C ASN A 65 -2.46 -1.08 -9.65
N VAL A 66 -2.38 -1.56 -10.89
CA VAL A 66 -2.14 -2.98 -11.16
C VAL A 66 -0.75 -3.35 -10.64
N ALA A 67 -0.70 -4.40 -9.80
CA ALA A 67 0.52 -4.90 -9.16
C ALA A 67 1.24 -3.91 -8.22
N ASN A 68 0.57 -2.83 -7.79
CA ASN A 68 1.11 -1.83 -6.83
C ASN A 68 2.53 -1.36 -7.17
N LEU A 69 2.79 -1.19 -8.47
CA LEU A 69 4.10 -0.83 -8.98
C LEU A 69 4.32 0.68 -8.90
N VAL A 70 5.51 1.06 -8.46
CA VAL A 70 6.02 2.43 -8.57
C VAL A 70 7.07 2.44 -9.67
N PRO A 71 6.93 3.26 -10.73
CA PRO A 71 8.00 3.43 -11.71
C PRO A 71 9.19 4.16 -11.06
N PRO A 72 10.43 3.99 -11.55
CA PRO A 72 11.51 4.84 -11.09
C PRO A 72 11.30 6.28 -11.52
N TYR A 73 11.97 7.18 -10.83
CA TYR A 73 12.03 8.58 -11.15
C TYR A 73 12.94 8.80 -12.37
N GLU A 74 12.31 8.97 -13.52
CA GLU A 74 12.98 9.31 -14.77
C GLU A 74 12.34 10.59 -15.34
N PRO A 75 12.90 11.78 -15.04
CA PRO A 75 12.31 13.06 -15.47
C PRO A 75 12.25 13.20 -17.00
N ASP A 76 13.06 12.43 -17.72
CA ASP A 76 13.16 12.44 -19.19
C ASP A 76 12.36 11.31 -19.88
N GLY A 77 11.51 10.57 -19.14
CA GLY A 77 10.47 9.71 -19.72
C GLY A 77 10.91 8.33 -20.19
N GLY A 78 12.00 7.77 -19.65
CA GLY A 78 12.24 6.34 -19.80
C GLY A 78 11.35 5.53 -18.85
N PHE A 79 10.86 4.39 -19.34
CA PHE A 79 10.18 3.41 -18.50
C PHE A 79 11.19 2.30 -18.20
N ALA A 80 11.69 2.23 -16.96
CA ALA A 80 12.44 1.04 -16.56
C ALA A 80 11.55 -0.20 -16.69
N ARG A 81 12.06 -1.20 -17.42
CA ARG A 81 11.45 -2.51 -17.50
C ARG A 81 11.65 -3.24 -16.17
N VAL A 82 10.58 -3.84 -15.67
CA VAL A 82 10.68 -4.85 -14.59
C VAL A 82 11.60 -5.97 -15.08
N PRO A 83 12.68 -6.33 -14.36
CA PRO A 83 13.57 -7.42 -14.74
C PRO A 83 12.81 -8.74 -14.91
N ALA A 84 13.05 -9.45 -16.02
CA ALA A 84 12.25 -10.60 -16.48
C ALA A 84 12.52 -11.93 -15.73
N GLU A 85 13.15 -11.91 -14.56
CA GLU A 85 13.73 -13.12 -13.97
C GLU A 85 12.81 -13.83 -12.96
N LEU A 86 11.77 -14.53 -13.43
CA LEU A 86 10.99 -15.47 -12.57
C LEU A 86 10.49 -16.76 -13.25
N GLN A 87 11.02 -17.15 -14.42
CA GLN A 87 10.40 -18.17 -15.28
C GLN A 87 10.49 -19.66 -14.83
N ALA A 88 11.05 -19.99 -13.66
CA ALA A 88 11.44 -21.38 -13.33
C ALA A 88 10.77 -22.03 -12.10
N LYS A 89 9.65 -21.50 -11.55
CA LYS A 89 8.97 -22.08 -10.35
C LYS A 89 7.55 -22.62 -10.65
N PRO A 90 6.89 -23.42 -9.79
CA PRO A 90 5.46 -23.75 -9.93
C PRO A 90 4.59 -22.47 -9.99
N PRO A 91 3.47 -22.43 -10.75
CA PRO A 91 2.72 -21.18 -10.99
C PRO A 91 2.29 -20.42 -9.73
N ALA A 92 1.89 -21.12 -8.66
CA ALA A 92 1.54 -20.48 -7.39
C ALA A 92 2.77 -19.87 -6.67
N LEU A 93 3.92 -20.53 -6.77
CA LEU A 93 5.18 -19.98 -6.27
C LEU A 93 5.71 -18.86 -7.16
N GLN A 94 5.40 -18.88 -8.47
CA GLN A 94 5.66 -17.75 -9.37
C GLN A 94 4.80 -16.55 -9.00
N ALA A 95 3.48 -16.74 -8.80
CA ALA A 95 2.57 -15.66 -8.44
C ALA A 95 3.01 -14.97 -7.13
N ARG A 96 3.21 -15.75 -6.06
CA ARG A 96 3.71 -15.22 -4.78
C ARG A 96 5.08 -14.55 -4.91
N ALA A 97 5.99 -15.15 -5.68
CA ALA A 97 7.30 -14.54 -5.92
C ALA A 97 7.17 -13.23 -6.71
N CYS A 98 6.29 -13.17 -7.71
CA CYS A 98 6.01 -11.96 -8.48
C CYS A 98 5.40 -10.86 -7.60
N GLU A 99 4.44 -11.21 -6.74
CA GLU A 99 3.80 -10.28 -5.81
C GLU A 99 4.83 -9.70 -4.82
N GLN A 100 5.67 -10.55 -4.23
CA GLN A 100 6.76 -10.11 -3.35
C GLN A 100 7.82 -9.30 -4.10
N ALA A 101 8.20 -9.69 -5.31
CA ALA A 101 9.15 -8.95 -6.14
C ALA A 101 8.63 -7.57 -6.52
N ALA A 102 7.33 -7.43 -6.83
CA ALA A 102 6.72 -6.14 -7.14
C ALA A 102 6.84 -5.14 -5.98
N ILE A 103 6.73 -5.62 -4.73
CA ILE A 103 6.97 -4.81 -3.54
C ILE A 103 8.42 -4.34 -3.47
N LEU A 104 9.38 -5.26 -3.64
CA LEU A 104 10.81 -4.93 -3.58
C LEU A 104 11.23 -3.95 -4.68
N VAL A 105 10.83 -4.21 -5.93
CA VAL A 105 11.08 -3.31 -7.07
C VAL A 105 10.49 -1.92 -6.82
N SER A 106 9.28 -1.85 -6.25
CA SER A 106 8.66 -0.56 -5.96
C SER A 106 9.37 0.19 -4.84
N LEU A 107 9.87 -0.50 -3.82
CA LEU A 107 10.69 0.11 -2.77
C LEU A 107 12.01 0.67 -3.34
N GLU A 108 12.66 -0.08 -4.23
CA GLU A 108 13.86 0.39 -4.93
C GLU A 108 13.55 1.61 -5.80
N ASN A 109 12.46 1.56 -6.58
CA ASN A 109 12.04 2.67 -7.43
C ASN A 109 11.66 3.91 -6.61
N LEU A 110 11.01 3.76 -5.45
CA LEU A 110 10.71 4.88 -4.55
C LEU A 110 11.99 5.62 -4.10
N MET A 111 13.08 4.89 -3.87
CA MET A 111 14.37 5.48 -3.50
C MET A 111 15.06 6.23 -4.64
N THR A 112 14.60 6.09 -5.89
CA THR A 112 15.12 6.88 -7.02
C THR A 112 14.57 8.31 -7.05
N TYR A 113 13.48 8.60 -6.33
CA TYR A 113 12.93 9.95 -6.21
C TYR A 113 13.76 10.77 -5.19
N PRO A 114 14.43 11.86 -5.60
CA PRO A 114 15.34 12.59 -4.72
C PRO A 114 14.70 13.04 -3.40
N TRP A 115 13.50 13.59 -3.47
CA TRP A 115 12.78 14.09 -2.30
C TRP A 115 12.24 13.00 -1.35
N ILE A 116 12.16 11.74 -1.81
CA ILE A 116 11.87 10.58 -0.95
C ILE A 116 13.18 10.13 -0.30
N ALA A 117 14.21 9.89 -1.11
CA ALA A 117 15.53 9.47 -0.64
C ALA A 117 16.10 10.41 0.43
N GLU A 118 16.03 11.72 0.20
CA GLU A 118 16.48 12.75 1.15
C GLU A 118 15.74 12.65 2.50
N ARG A 119 14.42 12.46 2.47
CA ARG A 119 13.61 12.36 3.70
C ARG A 119 13.84 11.05 4.45
N VAL A 120 14.07 9.96 3.72
CA VAL A 120 14.44 8.67 4.29
C VAL A 120 15.81 8.74 4.94
N ALA A 121 16.79 9.35 4.28
CA ALA A 121 18.15 9.51 4.78
C ALA A 121 18.22 10.28 6.11
N VAL A 122 17.38 11.30 6.29
CA VAL A 122 17.31 12.09 7.53
C VAL A 122 16.30 11.55 8.55
N GLY A 123 15.65 10.41 8.28
CA GLY A 123 14.67 9.80 9.17
C GLY A 123 13.34 10.55 9.29
N ALA A 124 13.06 11.49 8.39
CA ALA A 124 11.79 12.22 8.33
C ALA A 124 10.67 11.42 7.61
N MET A 125 11.03 10.35 6.92
CA MET A 125 10.13 9.43 6.24
C MET A 125 10.64 8.00 6.35
N HIS A 126 9.74 7.04 6.49
CA HIS A 126 10.05 5.63 6.51
C HIS A 126 9.32 4.90 5.39
N LEU A 127 9.99 3.95 4.74
CA LEU A 127 9.38 3.08 3.74
C LEU A 127 9.14 1.70 4.33
N HIS A 128 8.00 1.09 4.03
CA HIS A 128 7.61 -0.22 4.54
C HIS A 128 7.07 -1.08 3.40
N GLY A 129 7.60 -2.29 3.25
CA GLY A 129 7.10 -3.29 2.30
C GLY A 129 6.20 -4.30 3.01
N ARG A 130 4.95 -4.45 2.57
CA ARG A 130 3.99 -5.40 3.14
C ARG A 130 3.42 -6.32 2.08
N TYR A 131 3.34 -7.60 2.38
CA TYR A 131 2.67 -8.61 1.55
C TYR A 131 1.39 -9.03 2.25
N PHE A 132 0.24 -8.97 1.58
CA PHE A 132 -1.03 -9.43 2.16
C PHE A 132 -1.33 -10.86 1.72
N ASP A 133 -1.22 -11.81 2.65
CA ASP A 133 -1.62 -13.19 2.41
C ASP A 133 -3.12 -13.33 2.69
N ILE A 134 -3.93 -13.29 1.64
CA ILE A 134 -5.40 -13.42 1.75
C ILE A 134 -5.84 -14.79 2.28
N ALA A 135 -5.05 -15.84 2.06
CA ALA A 135 -5.42 -17.18 2.48
C ALA A 135 -5.29 -17.35 4.00
N GLN A 136 -4.33 -16.65 4.61
CA GLN A 136 -4.09 -16.67 6.05
C GLN A 136 -4.62 -15.43 6.79
N GLY A 137 -4.97 -14.36 6.06
CA GLY A 137 -5.35 -13.08 6.66
C GLY A 137 -4.16 -12.36 7.33
N GLU A 138 -2.95 -12.63 6.86
CA GLU A 138 -1.72 -12.08 7.44
C GLU A 138 -1.16 -10.94 6.59
N LEU A 139 -0.46 -10.00 7.24
CA LEU A 139 0.23 -8.90 6.58
C LEU A 139 1.74 -8.89 6.89
N PRO A 140 2.53 -9.92 6.48
CA PRO A 140 3.96 -9.93 6.71
C PRO A 140 4.68 -8.66 6.23
N SER A 141 5.69 -8.24 7.00
CA SER A 141 6.58 -7.13 6.69
C SER A 141 7.88 -7.60 6.09
N TYR A 142 8.36 -6.92 5.05
CA TYR A 142 9.70 -7.10 4.54
C TYR A 142 10.75 -6.60 5.55
N GLN A 143 11.72 -7.47 5.87
CA GLN A 143 12.84 -7.20 6.76
C GLN A 143 14.13 -7.12 5.93
N PRO A 144 14.70 -5.92 5.69
CA PRO A 144 15.86 -5.75 4.82
C PRO A 144 17.11 -6.49 5.31
N THR A 145 17.28 -6.62 6.62
CA THR A 145 18.43 -7.28 7.26
C THR A 145 18.45 -8.78 7.00
N ARG A 146 17.28 -9.40 6.83
CA ARG A 146 17.10 -10.84 6.64
C ARG A 146 16.65 -11.20 5.22
N ASN A 147 16.38 -10.19 4.40
CA ASN A 147 15.83 -10.31 3.05
C ASN A 147 14.61 -11.24 2.98
N ALA A 148 13.68 -11.08 3.91
CA ALA A 148 12.53 -11.96 4.07
C ALA A 148 11.27 -11.18 4.50
N PHE A 149 10.10 -11.72 4.16
CA PHE A 149 8.82 -11.26 4.70
C PHE A 149 8.52 -12.03 5.98
N GLU A 150 8.35 -11.32 7.09
CA GLU A 150 8.14 -11.90 8.43
C GLU A 150 6.80 -11.43 9.02
N PRO A 151 6.07 -12.27 9.77
CA PRO A 151 4.82 -11.89 10.41
C PRO A 151 4.97 -10.66 11.32
N ILE A 152 3.95 -9.81 11.34
CA ILE A 152 3.87 -8.71 12.31
C ILE A 152 3.34 -9.29 13.63
N GLY A 153 4.23 -9.50 14.59
CA GLY A 153 3.89 -9.94 15.94
C GLY A 153 3.81 -8.77 16.93
N ALA A 154 3.16 -8.99 18.08
CA ALA A 154 3.01 -7.99 19.15
C ALA A 154 4.34 -7.44 19.72
N SER A 155 5.49 -8.06 19.39
CA SER A 155 6.85 -7.64 19.74
C SER A 155 7.80 -7.50 18.55
N SER A 156 7.32 -7.62 17.30
CA SER A 156 8.21 -7.57 16.13
C SER A 156 8.63 -6.13 15.84
N SER A 157 9.94 -5.88 15.77
CA SER A 157 10.48 -4.63 15.26
C SER A 157 10.13 -4.52 13.78
N ASP A 158 9.08 -3.77 13.45
CA ASP A 158 8.85 -3.32 12.09
C ASP A 158 10.00 -2.39 11.70
N GLN A 159 11.00 -2.94 11.01
CA GLN A 159 12.15 -2.17 10.58
C GLN A 159 11.82 -1.50 9.25
N PRO A 160 11.91 -0.17 9.18
CA PRO A 160 11.71 0.52 7.93
C PRO A 160 12.83 0.16 6.94
N VAL A 161 12.50 0.19 5.66
CA VAL A 161 13.41 0.00 4.51
C VAL A 161 14.19 1.29 4.27
N ASN A 162 14.90 1.76 5.29
CA ASN A 162 15.77 2.93 5.17
C ASN A 162 17.14 2.46 4.69
N ARG A 163 17.36 2.35 3.38
CA ARG A 163 18.71 2.25 2.83
C ARG A 163 19.19 3.64 2.39
N PRO A 164 20.48 3.98 2.60
CA PRO A 164 21.10 5.09 1.87
C PRO A 164 21.21 4.76 0.37
#